data_AF-A0A953YDZ5-F1
#
_entry.id   AF-A0A953YDZ5-F1
#
_cell.length_a   1.000
_cell.length_b   1.000
_cell.length_c   1.000
_cell.angle_alpha   90.00
_cell.angle_beta   90.00
_cell.angle_gamma   90.00
#
_symmetry.space_group_name_H-M   'P 1'
#
loop_
_entity.id
_entity.type
_entity.pdbx_description
1 polymer ?
#
loop_
_entity_poly.entity_id
_entity_poly.type
_entity_poly.pdbx_seq_one_letter_code
_entity_poly.pdbx_strand_id
1 'polypeptide(L)'
;MKDRGELRTKNPRIEDDLLPDEFWEAADAVSRAEKKSVHLKLDAEVFAFFKAGGKGHLTRMQNVLTAYVRAHQTRASQARDT
;
A
#
# COMPACT_ATOMS: atom_id res chain seq x y z
N MET A 1 -3.20 29.94 9.52
CA MET A 1 -2.53 28.96 10.39
C MET A 1 -3.58 28.12 11.09
N LYS A 2 -3.54 26.79 10.95
CA LYS A 2 -4.34 25.84 11.75
C LYS A 2 -3.36 24.90 12.44
N ASP A 3 -2.67 25.45 13.44
CA ASP A 3 -1.68 24.77 14.27
C ASP A 3 -2.37 24.06 15.44
N ARG A 4 -2.98 22.93 15.15
CA ARG A 4 -3.21 21.89 16.16
C ARG A 4 -3.43 20.59 15.41
N GLY A 5 -2.50 19.65 15.57
CA GLY A 5 -2.49 18.35 14.91
C GLY A 5 -3.63 17.43 15.36
N GLU A 6 -4.86 17.91 15.30
CA GLU A 6 -6.07 17.16 15.63
C GLU A 6 -6.34 16.16 14.50
N LEU A 7 -6.00 14.89 14.77
CA LEU A 7 -6.38 13.78 13.89
C LEU A 7 -7.90 13.62 13.96
N ARG A 8 -8.57 13.72 12.81
CA ARG A 8 -10.03 13.50 12.73
C ARG A 8 -10.37 12.03 12.93
N THR A 9 -10.53 11.57 14.16
CA THR A 9 -11.12 10.26 14.47
C THR A 9 -12.64 10.38 14.37
N LYS A 10 -13.19 10.15 13.17
CA LYS A 10 -14.63 10.25 12.91
C LYS A 10 -15.33 8.88 12.96
N ASN A 11 -14.96 8.01 13.91
CA ASN A 11 -15.63 6.72 14.10
C ASN A 11 -16.01 6.49 15.58
N PRO A 12 -17.28 6.69 15.97
CA PRO A 12 -17.74 6.52 17.35
C PRO A 12 -17.88 5.07 17.80
N ARG A 13 -17.52 4.08 16.96
CA ARG A 13 -17.56 2.64 17.28
C ARG A 13 -16.24 2.06 17.77
N ILE A 14 -15.18 2.87 17.80
CA ILE A 14 -13.89 2.44 18.36
C ILE A 14 -13.84 3.06 19.74
N GLU A 15 -14.11 2.26 20.77
CA GLU A 15 -13.68 2.58 22.13
C GLU A 15 -12.14 2.66 22.08
N ASP A 16 -11.57 3.68 22.73
CA ASP A 16 -10.13 3.94 22.73
C ASP A 16 -9.46 2.95 23.70
N ASP A 17 -9.62 1.67 23.38
CA ASP A 17 -9.05 0.55 24.13
C ASP A 17 -7.56 0.52 23.79
N LEU A 18 -6.80 1.28 24.58
CA LEU A 18 -5.36 1.19 24.62
C LEU A 18 -4.99 -0.29 24.81
N LEU A 19 -4.24 -0.83 23.86
CA LEU A 19 -3.75 -2.21 23.92
C LEU A 19 -2.85 -2.37 25.15
N PRO A 20 -2.91 -3.50 25.87
CA PRO A 20 -2.08 -3.75 27.05
C PRO A 20 -0.58 -3.66 26.75
N ASP A 21 0.24 -3.36 27.76
CA ASP A 21 1.69 -3.24 27.59
C ASP A 21 2.32 -4.54 27.05
N GLU A 22 1.78 -5.70 27.46
CA GLU A 22 2.24 -7.01 27.02
C GLU A 22 2.07 -7.23 25.51
N PHE A 23 1.10 -6.54 24.88
CA PHE A 23 0.94 -6.57 23.43
C PHE A 23 2.12 -5.89 22.72
N TRP A 24 2.59 -4.76 23.27
CA TRP A 24 3.67 -3.99 22.67
C TRP A 24 5.04 -4.62 22.88
N GLU A 25 5.26 -5.30 24.01
CA GLU A 25 6.48 -6.08 24.27
C GLU A 25 6.69 -7.22 23.25
N ALA A 26 5.61 -7.76 22.70
CA ALA A 26 5.65 -8.84 21.70
C ALA A 26 5.53 -8.35 20.25
N ALA A 27 5.44 -7.04 20.02
CA ALA A 27 5.17 -6.50 18.68
C ALA A 27 6.45 -6.43 17.83
N ASP A 28 6.44 -7.14 16.69
CA ASP A 28 7.51 -7.02 15.70
C ASP A 28 7.38 -5.72 14.88
N ALA A 29 8.36 -4.84 15.03
CA ALA A 29 8.47 -3.63 14.22
C ALA A 29 8.92 -3.98 12.80
N VAL A 30 7.97 -4.15 11.88
CA VAL A 30 8.27 -4.42 10.47
C VAL A 30 8.57 -3.11 9.73
N SER A 31 9.80 -2.94 9.25
CA SER A 31 10.12 -1.83 8.36
C SER A 31 9.49 -2.05 6.99
N ARG A 32 8.57 -1.15 6.61
CA ARG A 32 7.98 -1.19 5.27
C ARG A 32 8.93 -0.49 4.32
N ALA A 33 9.37 -1.18 3.27
CA ALA A 33 10.19 -0.55 2.23
C ALA A 33 9.55 0.74 1.73
N GLU A 34 10.35 1.79 1.63
CA GLU A 34 9.89 3.11 1.19
C GLU A 34 9.35 3.02 -0.24
N LYS A 35 8.17 3.59 -0.45
CA LYS A 35 7.59 3.72 -1.78
C LYS A 35 8.23 4.92 -2.47
N LYS A 36 8.75 4.71 -3.67
CA LYS A 36 9.22 5.82 -4.52
C LYS A 36 8.02 6.48 -5.20
N SER A 37 7.87 7.79 -5.00
CA SER A 37 6.90 8.59 -5.74
C SER A 37 7.44 8.85 -7.15
N VAL A 38 6.67 8.46 -8.17
CA VAL A 38 7.04 8.63 -9.57
C VAL A 38 5.90 9.27 -10.34
N HIS A 39 6.23 10.13 -11.30
CA HIS A 39 5.25 10.65 -12.25
C HIS A 39 5.19 9.75 -13.47
N LEU A 40 4.19 8.85 -13.52
CA LEU A 40 3.99 7.90 -14.59
C LEU A 40 2.86 8.36 -15.51
N LYS A 41 3.12 8.41 -16.82
CA LYS A 41 2.07 8.60 -17.83
C LYS A 41 1.39 7.26 -18.11
N LEU A 42 0.06 7.27 -18.13
CA LEU A 42 -0.78 6.11 -18.42
C LEU A 42 -1.79 6.50 -19.49
N ASP A 43 -2.20 5.52 -20.30
CA ASP A 43 -3.33 5.71 -21.20
C ASP A 43 -4.62 6.00 -20.41
N ALA A 44 -5.48 6.84 -20.98
CA ALA A 44 -6.69 7.29 -20.32
C ALA A 44 -7.63 6.13 -19.97
N GLU A 45 -7.75 5.13 -20.85
CA GLU A 45 -8.57 3.94 -20.63
C GLU A 45 -8.09 3.11 -19.45
N VAL A 46 -6.77 2.88 -19.36
CA VAL A 46 -6.16 2.13 -18.26
C VAL A 46 -6.41 2.84 -16.92
N PHE A 47 -6.20 4.16 -16.88
CA PHE A 47 -6.47 4.92 -15.67
C PHE A 47 -7.96 4.89 -15.29
N ALA A 48 -8.86 5.03 -16.27
CA ALA A 48 -10.30 4.99 -16.06
C ALA A 48 -10.76 3.65 -15.49
N PHE A 49 -10.25 2.53 -16.02
CA PHE A 49 -10.54 1.18 -15.53
C PHE A 49 -10.26 1.05 -14.02
N PHE A 50 -9.05 1.43 -13.59
CA PHE A 50 -8.70 1.32 -12.17
C PHE A 50 -9.48 2.30 -11.30
N LYS A 51 -9.73 3.51 -11.80
CA LYS A 51 -10.49 4.55 -11.10
C LYS A 51 -11.96 4.16 -10.88
N ALA A 52 -12.56 3.42 -11.81
CA ALA A 52 -13.95 2.95 -11.70
C ALA A 52 -14.19 2.11 -10.43
N GLY A 53 -13.19 1.36 -9.96
CA GLY A 53 -13.28 0.59 -8.72
C GLY A 53 -13.16 1.41 -7.42
N GLY A 54 -13.24 2.74 -7.49
CA GLY A 54 -13.33 3.62 -6.32
C GLY A 54 -12.06 3.79 -5.50
N LYS A 55 -12.23 4.01 -4.18
CA LYS A 55 -11.12 4.26 -3.23
C LYS A 55 -10.11 3.09 -3.29
N GLY A 56 -8.82 3.44 -3.35
CA GLY A 56 -7.75 2.44 -3.46
C GLY A 56 -7.35 2.03 -4.88
N HIS A 57 -7.82 2.74 -5.91
CA HIS A 57 -7.40 2.50 -7.31
C HIS A 57 -5.87 2.50 -7.49
N LEU A 58 -5.14 3.43 -6.85
CA LEU A 58 -3.68 3.44 -6.86
C LEU A 58 -3.05 2.19 -6.21
N THR A 59 -3.64 1.69 -5.12
CA THR A 59 -3.18 0.45 -4.47
C THR A 59 -3.39 -0.76 -5.37
N ARG A 60 -4.54 -0.84 -6.05
CA ARG A 60 -4.79 -1.92 -7.04
C ARG A 60 -3.82 -1.85 -8.21
N MET A 61 -3.58 -0.66 -8.76
CA MET A 61 -2.56 -0.45 -9.80
C MET A 61 -1.18 -0.94 -9.32
N GLN A 62 -0.77 -0.55 -8.11
CA GLN A 62 0.50 -0.97 -7.53
C GLN A 62 0.60 -2.50 -7.40
N ASN A 63 -0.46 -3.17 -6.96
CA ASN A 63 -0.48 -4.64 -6.83
C ASN A 63 -0.32 -5.34 -8.19
N VAL A 64 -0.96 -4.82 -9.25
CA VAL A 64 -0.81 -5.35 -10.62
C VAL A 64 0.64 -5.19 -11.09
N LEU A 65 1.25 -4.03 -10.91
CA LEU A 65 2.65 -3.80 -11.27
C LEU A 65 3.59 -4.73 -10.49
N THR A 66 3.33 -4.95 -9.20
CA THR A 66 4.09 -5.90 -8.39
C THR A 66 3.94 -7.34 -8.90
N ALA A 67 2.74 -7.77 -9.26
CA ALA A 67 2.51 -9.10 -9.82
C ALA A 67 3.25 -9.30 -11.16
N TYR A 68 3.20 -8.29 -12.04
CA TYR A 68 3.94 -8.30 -13.30
C TYR A 68 5.45 -8.48 -13.09
N VAL A 69 6.04 -7.67 -12.19
CA VAL A 69 7.46 -7.76 -11.85
C VAL A 69 7.84 -9.16 -11.34
N ARG A 70 7.04 -9.72 -10.41
CA ARG A 70 7.29 -11.05 -9.86
C ARG A 70 7.26 -12.13 -10.94
N ALA A 71 6.24 -12.13 -11.79
CA ALA A 71 6.11 -13.10 -12.88
C ALA A 71 7.32 -13.06 -13.83
N HIS A 72 7.85 -11.87 -14.11
CA HIS A 72 9.04 -11.71 -14.95
C HIS A 72 10.35 -12.09 -14.25
N GLN A 73 10.46 -11.87 -12.94
CA GLN A 73 11.63 -12.29 -12.17
C GLN A 73 11.73 -13.81 -12.06
N THR A 74 10.61 -14.51 -11.80
CA THR A 74 10.56 -15.98 -11.77
C THR A 74 10.95 -16.58 -13.12
N ARG A 75 10.51 -15.97 -14.23
CA ARG A 75 10.91 -16.41 -15.57
C ARG A 75 12.40 -16.17 -15.85
N ALA A 76 12.92 -15.01 -15.42
CA ALA A 76 14.33 -14.66 -15.61
C ALA A 76 15.29 -15.46 -14.72
N SER A 77 14.84 -15.96 -13.56
CA SER A 77 15.63 -16.93 -12.78
C SER A 77 15.62 -18.30 -13.43
N GLN A 78 14.47 -18.76 -13.95
CA GLN A 78 14.37 -20.05 -14.65
C GLN A 78 15.20 -20.11 -15.94
N ALA A 79 15.29 -19.01 -16.68
CA ALA A 79 16.08 -18.93 -17.92
C ALA A 79 17.61 -18.82 -17.71
N ARG A 80 18.08 -18.65 -16.47
CA ARG A 80 19.52 -18.61 -16.14
C ARG A 80 20.09 -19.94 -15.65
N ASP A 81 19.21 -20.87 -15.27
CA ASP A 81 19.55 -22.22 -14.80
C ASP A 81 19.44 -23.30 -15.91
N THR A 82 19.23 -22.88 -17.17
CA THR A 82 19.20 -23.75 -18.36
C THR A 82 20.29 -23.33 -19.32
#